data_AF-A0A166IL72-F1
#
_entry.id   AF-A0A166IL72-F1
#
_cell.length_a   1.000
_cell.length_b   1.000
_cell.length_c   1.000
_cell.angle_alpha   90.00
_cell.angle_beta   90.00
_cell.angle_gamma   90.00
#
_symmetry.space_group_name_H-M   'P 1'
#
loop_
_entity.id
_entity.type
_entity.pdbx_description
1 polymer ?
#
loop_
_entity_poly.entity_id
_entity_poly.type
_entity_poly.pdbx_seq_one_letter_code
_entity_poly.pdbx_strand_id
1 'polypeptide(L)'
;MLYASFEDMMLLIAGPRVGTSTSLVIPAIMAAPGAVVTTSNKRDVLDATRDVRAAKGHVWVFDPQRVAFEDATWWWNALSYVTDDTKAAKLATHFASGTPAMNAKTDAYFDGKGQELLSDLLLAAAAGNPLRSAEVIFSSSGCAAMAGQPHASARGGTGADRPVARQLRLTHRSGAGR
;
A
#
# COMPACT_ATOMS: atom_id res chain seq x y z
N MET A 1 -8.66 2.65 -37.78
CA MET A 1 -8.15 2.55 -36.39
C MET A 1 -9.01 3.41 -35.49
N LEU A 2 -9.20 3.00 -34.23
CA LEU A 2 -9.89 3.76 -33.20
C LEU A 2 -8.84 4.40 -32.29
N TYR A 3 -8.99 5.68 -31.97
CA TYR A 3 -8.10 6.42 -31.08
C TYR A 3 -8.91 7.02 -29.93
N ALA A 4 -8.31 7.06 -28.75
CA ALA A 4 -8.85 7.77 -27.59
C ALA A 4 -7.97 9.00 -27.30
N SER A 5 -8.61 10.10 -26.93
CA SER A 5 -7.95 11.28 -26.40
C SER A 5 -7.37 11.01 -25.00
N PHE A 6 -6.42 11.83 -24.56
CA PHE A 6 -5.91 11.77 -23.18
C PHE A 6 -6.95 12.17 -22.13
N GLU A 7 -8.02 12.84 -22.55
CA GLU A 7 -9.15 13.21 -21.69
C GLU A 7 -10.27 12.16 -21.69
N ASP A 8 -10.21 11.18 -22.60
CA ASP A 8 -11.24 10.14 -22.70
C ASP A 8 -11.05 9.07 -21.61
N MET A 9 -12.15 8.74 -20.93
CA MET A 9 -12.16 7.66 -19.95
C MET A 9 -12.36 6.31 -20.65
N MET A 10 -11.46 5.35 -20.39
CA MET A 10 -11.53 4.01 -20.96
C MET A 10 -11.71 2.95 -19.86
N LEU A 11 -12.67 2.04 -20.04
CA LEU A 11 -12.81 0.83 -19.24
C LEU A 11 -12.43 -0.39 -20.09
N LEU A 12 -11.46 -1.17 -19.60
CA LEU A 12 -11.09 -2.43 -20.21
C LEU A 12 -11.48 -3.58 -19.29
N ILE A 13 -12.31 -4.50 -19.80
CA ILE A 13 -12.63 -5.77 -19.14
C ILE A 13 -11.84 -6.86 -19.85
N ALA A 14 -10.91 -7.47 -19.14
CA ALA A 14 -10.02 -8.48 -19.69
C ALA A 14 -9.71 -9.57 -18.66
N GLY A 15 -9.59 -10.82 -19.11
CA GLY A 15 -9.25 -11.94 -18.24
C GLY A 15 -7.80 -11.86 -17.73
N PRO A 16 -7.45 -12.62 -16.68
CA PRO A 16 -6.06 -12.70 -16.22
C PRO A 16 -5.16 -13.30 -17.32
N ARG A 17 -3.92 -12.81 -17.42
CA ARG A 17 -2.85 -13.28 -18.35
C ARG A 17 -3.10 -13.02 -19.84
N VAL A 18 -3.99 -12.11 -20.20
CA VAL A 18 -4.25 -11.72 -21.61
C VAL A 18 -3.39 -10.56 -22.11
N GLY A 19 -2.38 -10.14 -21.33
CA GLY A 19 -1.43 -9.11 -21.72
C GLY A 19 -1.94 -7.67 -21.57
N THR A 20 -2.94 -7.42 -20.73
CA THR A 20 -3.48 -6.07 -20.46
C THR A 20 -2.40 -5.05 -20.15
N SER A 21 -1.43 -5.39 -19.29
CA SER A 21 -0.30 -4.51 -18.96
C SER A 21 0.51 -4.15 -20.20
N THR A 22 0.93 -5.17 -20.97
CA THR A 22 1.85 -5.03 -22.11
C THR A 22 1.20 -4.34 -23.30
N SER A 23 -0.05 -4.65 -23.60
CA SER A 23 -0.71 -4.18 -24.82
C SER A 23 -1.41 -2.83 -24.67
N LEU A 24 -1.74 -2.41 -23.43
CA LEU A 24 -2.52 -1.19 -23.19
C LEU A 24 -1.88 -0.27 -22.16
N VAL A 25 -1.62 -0.76 -20.95
CA VAL A 25 -1.14 0.10 -19.85
C VAL A 25 0.24 0.67 -20.13
N ILE A 26 1.22 -0.18 -20.47
CA ILE A 26 2.59 0.24 -20.76
C ILE A 26 2.62 1.23 -21.95
N PRO A 27 2.03 0.94 -23.13
CA PRO A 27 1.99 1.90 -24.22
C PRO A 27 1.36 3.25 -23.84
N ALA A 28 0.27 3.25 -23.07
CA ALA A 28 -0.39 4.48 -22.64
C ALA A 28 0.53 5.34 -21.75
N ILE A 29 1.26 4.73 -20.81
CA ILE A 29 2.22 5.44 -19.92
C ILE A 29 3.38 6.03 -20.74
N MET A 30 3.87 5.27 -21.73
CA MET A 30 5.01 5.66 -22.57
C MET A 30 4.64 6.84 -23.47
N ALA A 31 3.42 6.83 -24.02
CA ALA A 31 2.88 7.86 -24.89
C ALA A 31 2.39 9.11 -24.14
N ALA A 32 2.16 9.03 -22.82
CA ALA A 32 1.61 10.14 -22.04
C ALA A 32 2.51 11.39 -22.09
N PRO A 33 1.96 12.57 -22.47
CA PRO A 33 2.73 13.80 -22.60
C PRO A 33 3.09 14.43 -21.25
N GLY A 34 2.29 14.18 -20.21
CA GLY A 34 2.43 14.79 -18.88
C GLY A 34 2.74 13.79 -17.77
N ALA A 35 2.46 14.19 -16.53
CA ALA A 35 2.57 13.33 -15.36
C ALA A 35 1.63 12.12 -15.45
N VAL A 36 2.05 10.99 -14.88
CA VAL A 36 1.30 9.74 -14.88
C VAL A 36 1.28 9.17 -13.48
N VAL A 37 0.11 8.74 -13.04
CA VAL A 37 -0.06 7.91 -11.84
C VAL A 37 -0.59 6.56 -12.30
N THR A 38 0.08 5.48 -11.91
CA THR A 38 -0.33 4.12 -12.22
C THR A 38 -0.24 3.26 -10.98
N THR A 39 -1.18 2.34 -10.82
CA THR A 39 -1.22 1.37 -9.72
C THR A 39 -1.17 -0.03 -10.32
N SER A 40 -0.23 -0.85 -9.84
CA SER A 40 -0.12 -2.26 -10.25
C SER A 40 0.14 -3.12 -9.02
N ASN A 41 -0.39 -4.35 -9.04
CA ASN A 41 -0.08 -5.38 -8.06
C ASN A 41 1.11 -6.26 -8.47
N LYS A 42 1.81 -5.88 -9.54
CA LYS A 42 3.00 -6.53 -10.07
C LYS A 42 4.04 -5.49 -10.46
N ARG A 43 5.29 -5.93 -10.50
CA ARG A 43 6.44 -5.11 -10.89
C ARG A 43 6.54 -4.84 -12.41
N ASP A 44 5.79 -5.58 -13.23
CA ASP A 44 5.84 -5.54 -14.70
C ASP A 44 5.70 -4.14 -15.31
N VAL A 45 4.71 -3.36 -14.89
CA VAL A 45 4.46 -2.01 -15.41
C VAL A 45 5.56 -1.05 -14.99
N LEU A 46 6.03 -1.15 -13.74
CA LEU A 46 7.10 -0.28 -13.22
C LEU A 46 8.40 -0.54 -13.99
N ASP A 47 8.84 -1.79 -14.07
CA ASP A 47 10.10 -2.15 -14.75
C ASP A 47 10.09 -1.74 -16.21
N ALA A 48 8.96 -1.90 -16.91
CA ALA A 48 8.86 -1.57 -18.33
C ALA A 48 8.86 -0.06 -18.62
N THR A 49 8.48 0.79 -17.65
CA THR A 49 8.23 2.22 -17.90
C THR A 49 9.19 3.14 -17.17
N ARG A 50 9.79 2.71 -16.06
CA ARG A 50 10.62 3.53 -15.15
C ARG A 50 11.71 4.30 -15.88
N ASP A 51 12.57 3.61 -16.63
CA ASP A 51 13.76 4.24 -17.23
C ASP A 51 13.40 5.24 -18.33
N VAL A 52 12.35 4.93 -19.10
CA VAL A 52 11.85 5.85 -20.14
C VAL A 52 11.17 7.07 -19.54
N ARG A 53 10.47 6.92 -18.40
CA ARG A 53 9.87 8.05 -17.69
C ARG A 53 10.90 8.86 -16.91
N ALA A 54 11.94 8.22 -16.37
CA ALA A 54 13.05 8.87 -15.69
C ALA A 54 13.83 9.83 -16.60
N ALA A 55 13.89 9.54 -17.90
CA ALA A 55 14.47 10.45 -18.90
C ALA A 55 13.65 11.74 -19.09
N LYS A 56 12.37 11.76 -18.71
CA LYS A 56 11.47 12.92 -18.86
C LYS A 56 11.23 13.68 -17.55
N GLY A 57 11.48 13.07 -16.39
CA GLY A 57 11.23 13.69 -15.10
C GLY A 57 11.44 12.73 -13.93
N HIS A 58 11.02 13.14 -12.73
CA HIS A 58 11.16 12.32 -11.53
C HIS A 58 10.15 11.16 -11.52
N VAL A 59 10.62 10.00 -11.07
CA VAL A 59 9.80 8.80 -10.85
C VAL A 59 9.78 8.49 -9.36
N TRP A 60 8.57 8.47 -8.79
CA TRP A 60 8.34 8.07 -7.41
C TRP A 60 7.68 6.69 -7.38
N VAL A 61 8.22 5.79 -6.56
CA VAL A 61 7.66 4.44 -6.36
C VAL A 61 7.14 4.32 -4.94
N PHE A 62 5.86 4.03 -4.78
CA PHE A 62 5.25 3.74 -3.48
C PHE A 62 5.02 2.24 -3.34
N ASP A 63 5.87 1.56 -2.56
CA ASP A 63 5.86 0.10 -2.44
C ASP A 63 5.84 -0.38 -0.96
N PRO A 64 4.74 -0.12 -0.21
CA PRO A 64 4.64 -0.53 1.19
C PRO A 64 4.64 -2.06 1.38
N GLN A 65 4.22 -2.81 0.36
CA GLN A 65 4.17 -4.28 0.40
C GLN A 65 5.46 -4.94 -0.14
N ARG A 66 6.44 -4.15 -0.58
CA ARG A 66 7.69 -4.63 -1.19
C ARG A 66 7.48 -5.55 -2.40
N VAL A 67 6.45 -5.30 -3.20
CA VAL A 67 6.15 -6.06 -4.43
C VAL A 67 7.16 -5.75 -5.54
N ALA A 68 7.59 -4.50 -5.64
CA ALA A 68 8.63 -4.07 -6.57
C ALA A 68 10.05 -4.27 -6.01
N PHE A 69 10.19 -4.47 -4.69
CA PHE A 69 11.46 -4.56 -3.97
C PHE A 69 12.29 -3.27 -4.05
N GLU A 70 11.63 -2.12 -4.23
CA GLU A 70 12.27 -0.80 -4.18
C GLU A 70 12.52 -0.38 -2.73
N ASP A 71 13.57 0.41 -2.51
CA ASP A 71 13.82 1.00 -1.21
C ASP A 71 12.87 2.20 -0.99
N ALA A 72 12.37 2.35 0.25
CA ALA A 72 11.49 3.45 0.62
C ALA A 72 12.28 4.77 0.67
N THR A 73 12.39 5.43 -0.47
CA THR A 73 13.09 6.71 -0.64
C THR A 73 12.23 7.92 -0.31
N TRP A 74 10.92 7.74 -0.25
CA TRP A 74 9.94 8.76 0.10
C TRP A 74 8.74 8.14 0.79
N TRP A 75 7.93 8.99 1.40
CA TRP A 75 6.72 8.64 2.11
C TRP A 75 5.59 9.65 1.85
N TRP A 76 4.37 9.27 2.19
CA TRP A 76 3.27 10.23 2.23
C TRP A 76 2.76 10.31 3.66
N ASN A 77 2.71 11.51 4.21
CA ASN A 77 2.12 11.75 5.52
C ASN A 77 0.62 12.03 5.36
N ALA A 78 -0.22 11.04 5.66
CA ALA A 78 -1.68 11.21 5.61
C ALA A 78 -2.21 12.30 6.55
N LEU A 79 -1.52 12.55 7.68
CA LEU A 79 -1.92 13.59 8.64
C LEU A 79 -1.74 15.00 8.09
N SER A 80 -0.89 15.20 7.07
CA SER A 80 -0.74 16.53 6.45
C SER A 80 -2.01 17.00 5.73
N TYR A 81 -2.93 16.08 5.42
CA TYR A 81 -4.24 16.41 4.85
C TYR A 81 -5.26 16.86 5.90
N VAL A 82 -5.09 16.45 7.16
CA VAL A 82 -6.07 16.69 8.23
C VAL A 82 -5.86 18.08 8.81
N THR A 83 -6.71 19.02 8.39
CA THR A 83 -6.70 20.42 8.90
C THR A 83 -7.91 20.75 9.76
N ASP A 84 -8.95 19.92 9.70
CA ASP A 84 -10.23 20.11 10.34
C ASP A 84 -10.90 18.73 10.54
N ASP A 85 -11.96 18.72 11.35
CA ASP A 85 -12.78 17.55 11.67
C ASP A 85 -13.38 16.89 10.42
N THR A 86 -13.80 17.70 9.44
CA THR A 86 -14.41 17.22 8.20
C THR A 86 -13.39 16.43 7.36
N LYS A 87 -12.14 16.90 7.25
CA LYS A 87 -11.06 16.18 6.56
C LYS A 87 -10.60 14.96 7.32
N ALA A 88 -10.61 14.99 8.65
CA ALA A 88 -10.35 13.81 9.48
C ALA A 88 -11.39 12.71 9.21
N ALA A 89 -12.68 13.07 9.18
CA ALA A 89 -13.77 12.14 8.92
C ALA A 89 -13.70 11.55 7.50
N LYS A 90 -13.38 12.38 6.49
CA LYS A 90 -13.15 11.93 5.11
C LYS A 90 -12.00 10.94 5.01
N LEU A 91 -10.87 11.23 5.66
CA LEU A 91 -9.72 10.33 5.67
C LEU A 91 -10.05 9.00 6.38
N ALA A 92 -10.75 9.05 7.52
CA ALA A 92 -11.25 7.87 8.21
C ALA A 92 -12.18 7.01 7.33
N THR A 93 -13.04 7.66 6.54
CA THR A 93 -13.95 6.98 5.59
C THR A 93 -13.16 6.21 4.53
N HIS A 94 -12.08 6.78 4.00
CA HIS A 94 -11.21 6.07 3.05
C HIS A 94 -10.57 4.82 3.66
N PHE A 95 -10.13 4.89 4.92
CA PHE A 95 -9.61 3.70 5.62
C PHE A 95 -10.68 2.65 5.91
N ALA A 96 -11.89 3.09 6.30
CA ALA A 96 -13.03 2.20 6.53
C ALA A 96 -13.51 1.49 5.25
N SER A 97 -13.32 2.12 4.08
CA SER A 97 -13.65 1.53 2.77
C SER A 97 -12.68 0.44 2.29
N GLY A 98 -11.68 0.07 3.09
CA GLY A 98 -10.73 -0.99 2.77
C GLY A 98 -11.40 -2.35 2.56
N THR A 99 -10.71 -3.24 1.83
CA THR A 99 -11.25 -4.58 1.56
C THR A 99 -11.35 -5.40 2.85
N PRO A 100 -12.56 -5.83 3.25
CA PRO A 100 -12.71 -6.68 4.42
C PRO A 100 -12.14 -8.08 4.17
N ALA A 101 -11.79 -8.79 5.24
CA ALA A 101 -11.38 -10.19 5.15
C ALA A 101 -12.50 -11.05 4.53
N MET A 102 -12.12 -12.14 3.87
CA MET A 102 -13.08 -13.09 3.30
C MET A 102 -13.98 -13.63 4.43
N ASN A 103 -15.29 -13.40 4.33
CA ASN A 103 -16.33 -13.68 5.34
C ASN A 103 -16.39 -12.72 6.55
N ALA A 104 -15.83 -11.51 6.47
CA ALA A 104 -16.05 -10.51 7.51
C ALA A 104 -17.55 -10.15 7.58
N LYS A 105 -18.10 -10.17 8.79
CA LYS A 105 -19.45 -9.66 9.05
C LYS A 105 -19.32 -8.18 9.35
N THR A 106 -19.99 -7.36 8.55
CA THR A 106 -20.15 -5.93 8.83
C THR A 106 -21.18 -5.75 9.96
N ASP A 107 -20.85 -4.96 10.96
CA ASP A 107 -21.75 -4.57 12.04
C ASP A 107 -21.85 -3.05 12.04
N ALA A 108 -23.00 -2.53 11.58
CA ALA A 108 -23.22 -1.09 11.41
C ALA A 108 -22.98 -0.28 12.69
N TYR A 109 -23.14 -0.88 13.88
CA TYR A 109 -22.86 -0.21 15.14
C TYR A 109 -21.36 -0.02 15.37
N PHE A 110 -20.58 -1.11 15.26
CA PHE A 110 -19.13 -1.07 15.51
C PHE A 110 -18.36 -0.45 14.35
N ASP A 111 -18.79 -0.65 13.12
CA ASP A 111 -18.15 -0.07 11.94
C ASP A 111 -18.33 1.45 11.94
N GLY A 112 -19.54 1.94 12.24
CA GLY A 112 -19.82 3.38 12.36
C GLY A 112 -19.07 4.02 13.52
N LYS A 113 -19.16 3.44 14.73
CA LYS A 113 -18.46 3.98 15.92
C LYS A 113 -16.95 3.89 15.82
N GLY A 114 -16.43 2.84 15.17
CA GLY A 114 -15.01 2.69 14.89
C GLY A 114 -14.50 3.77 13.95
N GLN A 115 -15.27 4.10 12.91
CA GLN A 115 -14.93 5.19 11.99
C GLN A 115 -14.95 6.56 12.68
N GLU A 116 -15.95 6.84 13.52
CA GLU A 116 -16.01 8.07 14.33
C GLU A 116 -14.78 8.22 15.23
N LEU A 117 -14.46 7.16 15.99
CA LEU A 117 -13.29 7.15 16.86
C LEU A 117 -11.99 7.35 16.07
N LEU A 118 -11.85 6.72 14.90
CA LEU A 118 -10.68 6.89 14.04
C LEU A 118 -10.55 8.34 13.57
N SER A 119 -11.66 9.00 13.20
CA SER A 119 -11.67 10.41 12.83
C SER A 119 -11.13 11.30 13.96
N ASP A 120 -11.63 11.11 15.18
CA ASP A 120 -11.20 11.90 16.34
C ASP A 120 -9.70 11.69 16.65
N LEU A 121 -9.22 10.45 16.55
CA LEU A 121 -7.80 10.13 16.72
C LEU A 121 -6.92 10.78 15.65
N LEU A 122 -7.35 10.80 14.39
CA LEU A 122 -6.64 11.45 13.30
C LEU A 122 -6.56 12.97 13.49
N LEU A 123 -7.67 13.59 13.92
CA LEU A 123 -7.71 15.02 14.22
C LEU A 123 -6.79 15.37 15.40
N ALA A 124 -6.86 14.59 16.48
CA ALA A 124 -6.00 14.76 17.64
C ALA A 124 -4.51 14.58 17.27
N ALA A 125 -4.18 13.59 16.44
CA ALA A 125 -2.81 13.34 15.98
C ALA A 125 -2.27 14.44 15.05
N ALA A 126 -3.14 15.13 14.31
CA ALA A 126 -2.75 16.27 13.48
C ALA A 126 -2.56 17.56 14.31
N ALA A 127 -3.36 17.74 15.38
CA ALA A 127 -3.28 18.89 16.27
C ALA A 127 -2.15 18.78 17.31
N GLY A 128 -1.85 17.56 17.78
CA GLY A 128 -0.67 17.27 18.60
C GLY A 128 0.58 17.33 17.73
N ASN A 129 1.65 17.97 18.21
CA ASN A 129 2.94 18.09 17.52
C ASN A 129 3.25 16.81 16.73
N PRO A 130 3.27 16.85 15.39
CA PRO A 130 3.18 15.66 14.56
C PRO A 130 4.31 14.72 14.96
N LEU A 131 3.95 13.46 15.29
CA LEU A 131 4.92 12.40 15.50
C LEU A 131 5.91 12.49 14.34
N ARG A 132 7.19 12.78 14.64
CA ARG A 132 8.25 13.07 13.65
C ARG A 132 8.53 11.92 12.67
N SER A 133 7.75 10.85 12.75
CA SER A 133 7.61 9.77 11.78
C SER A 133 6.32 9.01 12.13
N ALA A 134 5.16 9.51 11.69
CA ALA A 134 3.97 8.68 11.64
C ALA A 134 4.13 7.71 10.46
N GLU A 135 4.77 6.58 10.71
CA GLU A 135 4.82 5.47 9.76
C GLU A 135 3.47 4.76 9.81
N VAL A 136 2.56 5.10 8.90
CA VAL A 136 1.35 4.31 8.69
C VAL A 136 1.78 3.02 7.99
N ILE A 137 2.07 2.00 8.78
CA ILE A 137 2.44 0.67 8.27
C ILE A 137 1.17 0.01 7.75
N PHE A 138 1.01 -0.02 6.43
CA PHE A 138 0.01 -0.84 5.75
C PHE A 138 0.42 -2.31 5.82
N SER A 139 0.06 -3.00 6.90
CA SER A 139 0.24 -4.46 6.99
C SER A 139 -1.01 -5.17 6.48
N SER A 140 -0.98 -5.66 5.23
CA SER A 140 -1.97 -6.62 4.75
C SER A 140 -1.54 -8.03 5.16
N SER A 141 -1.54 -8.33 6.45
CA SER A 141 -1.38 -9.70 6.96
C SER A 141 -2.69 -10.46 6.72
N GLY A 142 -2.95 -10.83 5.46
CA GLY A 142 -4.22 -11.43 5.04
C GLY A 142 -4.12 -12.25 3.76
N CYS A 143 -3.00 -12.93 3.50
CA CYS A 143 -2.95 -13.97 2.46
C CYS A 143 -1.77 -14.94 2.67
N ALA A 144 -1.73 -15.63 3.81
CA ALA A 144 -0.87 -16.79 4.00
C ALA A 144 -1.62 -17.87 4.80
N ALA A 145 -2.69 -18.41 4.21
CA ALA A 145 -3.29 -19.64 4.66
C ALA A 145 -3.24 -20.67 3.52
N MET A 146 -2.37 -21.67 3.74
CA MET A 146 -2.46 -23.05 3.24
C MET A 146 -2.41 -23.28 1.72
N ALA A 147 -1.21 -23.61 1.23
CA ALA A 147 -1.03 -24.49 0.08
C ALA A 147 -0.05 -25.62 0.47
N GLY A 148 -0.50 -26.87 0.28
CA GLY A 148 0.02 -28.07 0.93
C GLY A 148 1.47 -28.46 0.63
N GLN A 149 2.09 -29.10 1.62
CA GLN A 149 3.25 -29.96 1.42
C GLN A 149 2.76 -31.40 1.17
N PRO A 150 3.15 -32.06 0.05
CA PRO A 150 3.10 -33.51 -0.03
C PRO A 150 4.37 -34.11 0.60
N HIS A 151 4.17 -35.28 1.19
CA HIS A 151 5.13 -36.22 1.78
C HIS A 151 6.59 -36.15 1.28
N ALA A 152 7.53 -36.04 2.22
CA ALA A 152 8.79 -36.78 2.17
C ALA A 152 9.23 -37.14 3.61
N SER A 153 9.35 -38.44 3.83
CA SER A 153 9.79 -39.10 5.06
C SER A 153 11.30 -39.01 5.24
N ALA A 154 11.73 -38.94 6.50
CA ALA A 154 12.88 -39.61 7.12
C ALA A 154 13.99 -38.72 7.74
N ARG A 155 14.12 -38.91 9.07
CA ARG A 155 15.33 -38.98 9.90
C ARG A 155 16.02 -37.67 10.34
N GLY A 156 15.84 -37.41 11.64
CA GLY A 156 16.95 -37.36 12.60
C GLY A 156 17.62 -36.01 12.80
N GLY A 157 17.41 -35.40 13.98
CA GLY A 157 18.22 -34.26 14.42
C GLY A 157 17.55 -33.44 15.52
N THR A 158 18.01 -33.67 16.75
CA THR A 158 17.70 -32.97 18.00
C THR A 158 17.93 -31.46 17.95
N GLY A 159 17.02 -30.68 18.55
CA GLY A 159 17.21 -29.25 18.87
C GLY A 159 16.01 -28.38 18.52
N ALA A 160 14.97 -28.38 19.36
CA ALA A 160 13.82 -27.50 19.21
C ALA A 160 14.18 -26.05 19.56
N ASP A 161 14.69 -25.30 18.59
CA ASP A 161 14.72 -23.84 18.65
C ASP A 161 13.37 -23.33 18.10
N ARG A 162 12.53 -22.82 19.01
CA ARG A 162 11.25 -22.20 18.67
C ARG A 162 11.54 -20.81 18.08
N PRO A 163 10.91 -20.39 16.97
CA PRO A 163 11.01 -19.00 16.55
C PRO A 163 10.34 -18.11 17.59
N VAL A 164 11.17 -17.42 18.37
CA VAL A 164 10.75 -16.39 19.32
C VAL A 164 10.11 -15.26 18.51
N ALA A 165 8.83 -15.00 18.78
CA ALA A 165 8.15 -13.81 18.29
C ALA A 165 8.98 -12.57 18.65
N ARG A 166 9.47 -11.86 17.63
CA ARG A 166 10.30 -10.66 17.82
C ARG A 166 9.40 -9.52 18.29
N GLN A 167 9.24 -9.46 19.61
CA GLN A 167 8.48 -8.43 20.32
C GLN A 167 9.02 -7.04 19.96
N LEU A 168 8.11 -6.12 19.61
CA LEU A 168 8.38 -4.71 19.35
C LEU A 168 9.13 -4.11 20.56
N ARG A 169 10.43 -3.86 20.39
CA ARG A 169 11.27 -3.19 21.39
C ARG A 169 11.27 -1.70 21.07
N LEU A 170 10.47 -0.94 21.79
CA LEU A 170 10.61 0.52 21.87
C LEU A 170 11.92 0.81 22.61
N THR A 171 12.98 1.13 21.86
CA THR A 171 14.24 1.56 22.47
C THR A 171 14.33 3.08 22.39
N HIS A 172 14.25 3.72 23.55
CA HIS A 172 14.50 5.14 23.73
C HIS A 172 16.00 5.41 23.59
N ARG A 173 16.43 5.93 22.44
CA ARG A 173 17.77 6.53 22.31
C ARG A 173 17.66 8.01 22.67
N SER A 174 17.97 8.33 23.93
CA SER A 174 18.34 9.69 24.32
C SER A 174 19.69 10.01 23.69
N GLY A 175 19.68 10.83 22.64
CA GLY A 175 20.87 11.48 22.12
C GLY A 175 21.09 12.78 22.87
N ALA A 176 22.06 12.79 23.78
CA ALA A 176 22.64 13.97 24.37
C ALA A 176 23.66 14.63 23.41
N GLY A 177 23.79 15.96 23.49
CA GLY A 177 24.84 16.77 22.84
C GLY A 177 24.23 17.94 22.08
N ARG A 178 24.20 19.15 22.67
CA ARG A 178 25.26 20.18 22.70
C ARG A 178 25.50 20.83 21.35
#